data_AF-A0A1B1AL62-F1
#
_entry.id   AF-A0A1B1AL62-F1
#
_cell.length_a   1.000
_cell.length_b   1.000
_cell.length_c   1.000
_cell.angle_alpha   90.00
_cell.angle_beta   90.00
_cell.angle_gamma   90.00
#
_symmetry.space_group_name_H-M   'P 1'
#
loop_
_entity.id
_entity.type
_entity.pdbx_description
1 polymer ?
#
loop_
_entity_poly.entity_id
_entity_poly.type
_entity_poly.pdbx_seq_one_letter_code
_entity_poly.pdbx_strand_id
1 'polypeptide(L)'
;MAQPKPIHNLIALAGLALALGAPSLATAQTGVATEPLLSGTATNARPEVGLFRTGGGFCTGTLIAARWVVTAAHCTAHIPIFYPGASSPATFNIDPPGGTRQTFRVDHIYSMGFPIGTRDVMLLRLADPVPETVARPARRSTVMPASGAAVSVYGYGCNPTTPALTGNRQVAHTNTRIGPYGEMQTSNVLCPGDSGGPIFTDDRTGGGRLLGVNSQAVGAPPSQTDIFSDIITRRREIDLTMLGGEAAGVNDVTASHWCQSRSRGDELFFGDFNGDGSVDGICHNSSTGRVGLAIGAGFSLRPQGEYVGPFCSHAGTEFHVGDFNGDRRTDLFCIDRTNGHKWIDFSSGSGSAPYGGADWEIADPWCSHATAQLHIGDFNADGRSDLLCHDTGDGHKWIDYAAATGSVFGANDWESTINWCTHPSATLIVSEFNGDARSDLLCHTRSNGGIDVKLARAGDVFGDTRYWQDTSLNFCSGTGPRAGAGRVFAYDITGDNRSELFCYFNATGGGGRVIFSTGDGVPFEPALGWVISGWTSGYTRPNFTGNVAAQPWPRDRQG
;
A
#
# COMPACT_ATOMS: atom_id res chain seq x y z
N MET A 1 -25.62 -28.24 98.36
CA MET A 1 -26.42 -29.46 98.58
C MET A 1 -26.79 -30.05 97.23
N ALA A 2 -26.51 -31.35 97.07
CA ALA A 2 -27.03 -32.29 96.07
C ALA A 2 -26.84 -32.00 94.56
N GLN A 3 -25.85 -32.67 93.97
CA GLN A 3 -26.03 -33.40 92.69
C GLN A 3 -27.05 -34.54 92.92
N PRO A 4 -27.82 -34.96 91.90
CA PRO A 4 -27.31 -36.02 91.04
C PRO A 4 -27.78 -35.99 89.55
N LYS A 5 -26.89 -36.51 88.67
CA LYS A 5 -27.21 -37.22 87.41
C LYS A 5 -28.10 -38.48 87.73
N PRO A 6 -28.54 -39.42 86.85
CA PRO A 6 -28.06 -39.72 85.48
C PRO A 6 -29.02 -40.53 84.51
N ILE A 7 -28.43 -40.98 83.39
CA ILE A 7 -28.57 -42.31 82.71
C ILE A 7 -29.73 -42.51 81.68
N HIS A 8 -29.45 -42.43 80.35
CA HIS A 8 -29.14 -43.50 79.33
C HIS A 8 -30.41 -44.03 78.61
N ASN A 9 -30.50 -44.39 77.31
CA ASN A 9 -29.61 -45.04 76.33
C ASN A 9 -30.19 -44.86 74.88
N LEU A 10 -29.37 -44.55 73.86
CA LEU A 10 -28.99 -45.40 72.68
C LEU A 10 -30.17 -45.80 71.72
N ILE A 11 -30.15 -45.62 70.39
CA ILE A 11 -29.21 -46.19 69.38
C ILE A 11 -29.24 -45.42 68.01
N ALA A 12 -28.05 -45.00 67.57
CA ALA A 12 -27.35 -45.06 66.24
C ALA A 12 -28.03 -44.88 64.85
N LEU A 13 -27.51 -43.91 64.06
CA LEU A 13 -26.76 -43.98 62.75
C LEU A 13 -26.89 -42.60 62.04
N ALA A 14 -25.89 -41.71 62.07
CA ALA A 14 -24.67 -41.61 61.23
C ALA A 14 -24.90 -40.94 59.85
N GLY A 15 -24.39 -39.71 59.69
CA GLY A 15 -24.42 -38.95 58.43
C GLY A 15 -23.96 -37.48 58.57
N LEU A 16 -22.65 -37.32 58.71
CA LEU A 16 -21.79 -36.12 58.78
C LEU A 16 -22.39 -34.74 58.37
N ALA A 17 -22.40 -33.79 59.30
CA ALA A 17 -22.65 -32.36 59.07
C ALA A 17 -21.31 -31.59 59.08
N LEU A 18 -21.05 -30.79 58.04
CA LEU A 18 -19.93 -29.83 58.02
C LEU A 18 -20.37 -28.48 58.59
N ALA A 19 -19.59 -28.00 59.55
CA ALA A 19 -19.81 -26.76 60.29
C ALA A 19 -19.62 -25.51 59.42
N LEU A 20 -20.60 -24.60 59.50
CA LEU A 20 -20.52 -23.22 59.01
C LEU A 20 -19.64 -22.41 59.98
N GLY A 21 -18.34 -22.35 59.71
CA GLY A 21 -17.42 -21.37 60.27
C GLY A 21 -17.25 -20.22 59.28
N ALA A 22 -17.63 -19.01 59.68
CA ALA A 22 -17.41 -17.80 58.90
C ALA A 22 -15.91 -17.51 58.76
N PRO A 23 -15.35 -17.37 57.54
CA PRO A 23 -14.00 -16.89 57.38
C PRO A 23 -14.01 -15.38 57.10
N SER A 24 -13.29 -14.67 57.96
CA SER A 24 -12.59 -13.43 57.66
C SER A 24 -11.85 -13.52 56.33
N LEU A 25 -11.99 -12.49 55.49
CA LEU A 25 -11.22 -12.30 54.25
C LEU A 25 -9.72 -12.22 54.58
N ALA A 26 -9.05 -13.34 54.50
CA ALA A 26 -7.59 -13.44 54.44
C ALA A 26 -7.18 -13.42 52.96
N THR A 27 -6.25 -12.52 52.66
CA THR A 27 -5.41 -12.48 51.48
C THR A 27 -4.94 -13.86 51.05
N ALA A 28 -5.29 -14.26 49.83
CA ALA A 28 -4.67 -15.39 49.14
C ALA A 28 -3.85 -14.83 47.97
N GLN A 29 -2.55 -14.73 48.20
CA GLN A 29 -1.53 -14.60 47.17
C GLN A 29 -0.88 -15.98 47.03
N THR A 30 -1.20 -16.71 45.96
CA THR A 30 -0.44 -17.81 45.33
C THR A 30 -1.16 -18.15 44.02
N GLY A 31 -0.58 -18.26 42.84
CA GLY A 31 0.78 -18.07 42.36
C GLY A 31 0.81 -18.58 40.91
N VAL A 32 1.43 -17.83 40.00
CA VAL A 32 2.17 -18.37 38.87
C VAL A 32 3.37 -17.45 38.71
N ALA A 33 4.51 -17.92 39.19
CA ALA A 33 5.79 -17.26 38.98
C ALA A 33 6.38 -17.79 37.66
N THR A 34 6.62 -16.90 36.70
CA THR A 34 7.52 -17.11 35.56
C THR A 34 7.98 -15.75 35.04
N GLU A 35 9.28 -15.45 35.12
CA GLU A 35 9.87 -14.21 34.60
C GLU A 35 10.48 -14.47 33.19
N PRO A 36 10.10 -13.71 32.15
CA PRO A 36 10.58 -13.71 30.76
C PRO A 36 10.94 -12.31 30.17
N LEU A 37 11.60 -12.14 29.01
CA LEU A 37 12.35 -10.88 28.69
C LEU A 37 13.27 -10.51 29.89
N LEU A 38 14.15 -9.51 29.81
CA LEU A 38 14.73 -9.03 31.07
C LEU A 38 13.63 -8.29 31.87
N SER A 39 12.94 -9.00 32.78
CA SER A 39 11.83 -8.52 33.65
C SER A 39 10.46 -8.28 32.98
N GLY A 40 10.12 -9.00 31.92
CA GLY A 40 8.79 -9.01 31.29
C GLY A 40 7.79 -9.97 31.94
N THR A 41 6.72 -10.33 31.22
CA THR A 41 5.72 -11.32 31.64
C THR A 41 5.17 -12.09 30.43
N ALA A 42 4.77 -13.36 30.65
CA ALA A 42 4.14 -14.16 29.61
C ALA A 42 2.77 -13.62 29.22
N THR A 43 2.51 -13.53 27.92
CA THR A 43 1.31 -12.90 27.40
C THR A 43 0.77 -13.56 26.14
N ASN A 44 -0.55 -13.63 26.05
CA ASN A 44 -1.27 -13.96 24.82
C ASN A 44 -1.88 -12.73 24.15
N ALA A 45 -1.65 -11.52 24.68
CA ALA A 45 -2.00 -10.28 23.99
C ALA A 45 -1.19 -10.15 22.69
N ARG A 46 -1.71 -9.41 21.72
CA ARG A 46 -1.04 -9.14 20.43
C ARG A 46 -0.70 -10.40 19.61
N PRO A 47 -1.70 -11.20 19.20
CA PRO A 47 -1.45 -12.40 18.38
C PRO A 47 -0.73 -12.11 17.06
N GLU A 48 -0.76 -10.87 16.57
CA GLU A 48 0.01 -10.43 15.41
C GLU A 48 1.53 -10.46 15.60
N VAL A 49 2.02 -10.58 16.84
CA VAL A 49 3.43 -10.80 17.17
C VAL A 49 3.71 -12.29 17.23
N GLY A 50 4.55 -12.77 16.34
CA GLY A 50 4.78 -14.18 16.11
C GLY A 50 6.25 -14.59 16.10
N LEU A 51 6.44 -15.90 16.13
CA LEU A 51 7.75 -16.54 16.11
C LEU A 51 8.18 -16.82 14.67
N PHE A 52 9.25 -16.16 14.23
CA PHE A 52 9.86 -16.36 12.92
C PHE A 52 10.96 -17.43 13.02
N ARG A 53 10.72 -18.61 12.44
CA ARG A 53 11.67 -19.73 12.43
C ARG A 53 12.41 -19.78 11.10
N THR A 54 13.73 -19.93 11.14
CA THR A 54 14.62 -19.89 9.95
C THR A 54 15.24 -21.25 9.60
N GLY A 55 14.84 -22.33 10.28
CA GLY A 55 15.42 -23.67 10.10
C GLY A 55 16.71 -23.92 10.89
N GLY A 56 17.51 -22.88 11.18
CA GLY A 56 18.71 -22.93 12.04
C GLY A 56 18.62 -22.14 13.35
N GLY A 57 17.53 -21.39 13.55
CA GLY A 57 17.29 -20.55 14.72
C GLY A 57 15.89 -19.93 14.69
N PHE A 58 15.67 -18.90 15.51
CA PHE A 58 14.46 -18.09 15.44
C PHE A 58 14.70 -16.63 15.81
N CYS A 59 13.76 -15.81 15.35
CA CYS A 59 13.57 -14.43 15.73
C CYS A 59 12.08 -14.21 16.07
N THR A 60 11.76 -12.99 16.47
CA THR A 60 10.39 -12.50 16.55
C THR A 60 10.05 -11.67 15.30
N GLY A 61 8.78 -11.61 14.92
CA GLY A 61 8.29 -10.74 13.86
C GLY A 61 6.87 -10.26 14.13
N THR A 62 6.41 -9.28 13.37
CA THR A 62 5.09 -8.66 13.54
C THR A 62 4.32 -8.61 12.23
N LEU A 63 3.11 -9.16 12.20
CA LEU A 63 2.20 -9.07 11.06
C LEU A 63 1.74 -7.61 10.89
N ILE A 64 2.00 -7.00 9.73
CA ILE A 64 1.67 -5.60 9.39
C ILE A 64 0.69 -5.46 8.23
N ALA A 65 0.43 -6.55 7.49
CA ALA A 65 -0.73 -6.73 6.63
C ALA A 65 -1.07 -8.23 6.54
N ALA A 66 -2.20 -8.60 5.93
CA ALA A 66 -2.74 -9.97 5.96
C ALA A 66 -1.71 -11.07 5.65
N ARG A 67 -0.73 -10.82 4.78
CA ARG A 67 0.37 -11.77 4.49
C ARG A 67 1.77 -11.17 4.63
N TRP A 68 1.92 -10.04 5.32
CA TRP A 68 3.19 -9.34 5.43
C TRP A 68 3.65 -9.21 6.88
N VAL A 69 4.87 -9.63 7.14
CA VAL A 69 5.50 -9.58 8.47
C VAL A 69 6.75 -8.72 8.40
N VAL A 70 6.94 -7.81 9.36
CA VAL A 70 8.19 -7.07 9.56
C VAL A 70 9.01 -7.72 10.67
N THR A 71 10.32 -7.78 10.49
CA THR A 71 11.30 -8.32 11.45
C THR A 71 12.67 -7.67 11.18
N ALA A 72 13.71 -8.11 11.90
CA ALA A 72 15.06 -7.57 11.73
C ALA A 72 15.81 -8.29 10.58
N ALA A 73 16.55 -7.55 9.76
CA ALA A 73 17.27 -8.10 8.61
C ALA A 73 18.37 -9.10 9.00
N HIS A 74 19.05 -8.89 10.13
CA HIS A 74 20.08 -9.82 10.60
C HIS A 74 19.51 -11.22 10.94
N CYS A 75 18.19 -11.37 11.08
CA CYS A 75 17.55 -12.67 11.24
C CYS A 75 17.77 -13.57 10.00
N THR A 76 18.13 -13.02 8.84
CA THR A 76 18.51 -13.79 7.65
C THR A 76 19.81 -14.58 7.79
N ALA A 77 20.72 -14.20 8.70
CA ALA A 77 21.99 -14.89 8.91
C ALA A 77 21.83 -16.36 9.33
N HIS A 78 20.64 -16.74 9.78
CA HIS A 78 20.29 -18.11 10.20
C HIS A 78 19.53 -18.89 9.12
N ILE A 79 19.38 -18.35 7.91
CA ILE A 79 18.73 -19.00 6.77
C ILE A 79 19.84 -19.62 5.90
N PRO A 80 19.87 -20.95 5.70
CA PRO A 80 20.76 -21.56 4.73
C PRO A 80 20.50 -20.95 3.35
N ILE A 81 21.55 -20.52 2.63
CA ILE A 81 21.41 -19.90 1.31
C ILE A 81 20.67 -20.88 0.38
N PHE A 82 19.44 -20.52 -0.01
CA PHE A 82 18.65 -21.26 -0.99
C PHE A 82 18.63 -20.49 -2.31
N TYR A 83 18.92 -21.21 -3.40
CA TYR A 83 18.86 -20.69 -4.76
C TYR A 83 17.42 -20.27 -5.14
N PRO A 84 17.25 -19.34 -6.11
CA PRO A 84 15.94 -18.98 -6.64
C PRO A 84 15.15 -20.24 -7.04
N GLY A 85 13.95 -20.41 -6.50
CA GLY A 85 13.07 -21.56 -6.77
C GLY A 85 13.08 -22.66 -5.70
N ALA A 86 13.93 -22.58 -4.67
CA ALA A 86 13.82 -23.46 -3.51
C ALA A 86 12.86 -22.88 -2.45
N SER A 87 11.94 -23.70 -1.94
CA SER A 87 11.05 -23.33 -0.85
C SER A 87 11.87 -22.97 0.40
N SER A 88 11.75 -21.74 0.87
CA SER A 88 12.31 -21.37 2.17
C SER A 88 11.72 -22.27 3.26
N PRO A 89 12.52 -22.94 4.10
CA PRO A 89 12.00 -23.68 5.26
C PRO A 89 11.48 -22.74 6.35
N ALA A 90 11.53 -21.43 6.12
CA ALA A 90 11.16 -20.44 7.10
C ALA A 90 9.64 -20.38 7.29
N THR A 91 9.23 -20.24 8.55
CA THR A 91 7.82 -20.17 8.93
C THR A 91 7.58 -19.02 9.90
N PHE A 92 6.40 -18.43 9.81
CA PHE A 92 5.90 -17.49 10.79
C PHE A 92 4.80 -18.16 11.60
N ASN A 93 4.96 -18.18 12.92
CA ASN A 93 4.08 -18.92 13.81
C ASN A 93 3.35 -17.95 14.75
N ILE A 94 2.02 -18.02 14.75
CA ILE A 94 1.15 -17.15 15.55
C ILE A 94 0.52 -17.98 16.66
N ASP A 95 0.54 -17.44 17.88
CA ASP A 95 -0.20 -17.97 19.02
C ASP A 95 -1.49 -17.17 19.21
N PRO A 96 -2.65 -17.66 18.70
CA PRO A 96 -3.92 -16.97 18.84
C PRO A 96 -4.45 -17.05 20.29
N PRO A 97 -5.26 -16.10 20.75
CA PRO A 97 -5.81 -16.11 22.10
C PRO A 97 -6.70 -17.35 22.32
N GLY A 98 -6.34 -18.20 23.29
CA GLY A 98 -7.12 -19.41 23.62
C GLY A 98 -7.08 -20.53 22.58
N GLY A 99 -6.23 -20.42 21.55
CA GLY A 99 -6.10 -21.42 20.49
C GLY A 99 -4.72 -22.07 20.43
N THR A 100 -4.57 -23.03 19.51
CA THR A 100 -3.27 -23.67 19.21
C THR A 100 -2.46 -22.82 18.24
N ARG A 101 -1.13 -22.84 18.38
CA ARG A 101 -0.19 -22.20 17.45
C ARG A 101 -0.50 -22.56 16.00
N GLN A 102 -0.61 -21.53 15.15
CA GLN A 102 -0.78 -21.69 13.71
C GLN A 102 0.52 -21.33 12.98
N THR A 103 0.82 -22.05 11.90
CA THR A 103 2.07 -21.94 11.15
C THR A 103 1.80 -21.51 9.72
N PHE A 104 2.44 -20.42 9.30
CA PHE A 104 2.34 -19.86 7.95
C PHE A 104 3.70 -20.00 7.25
N ARG A 105 3.67 -20.47 6.01
CA ARG A 105 4.89 -20.60 5.19
C ARG A 105 5.34 -19.22 4.71
N VAL A 106 6.62 -18.92 4.87
CA VAL A 106 7.24 -17.75 4.23
C VAL A 106 7.59 -18.13 2.80
N ASP A 107 7.12 -17.35 1.82
CA ASP A 107 7.40 -17.61 0.40
C ASP A 107 8.48 -16.68 -0.17
N HIS A 108 8.57 -15.44 0.33
CA HIS A 108 9.58 -14.46 -0.07
C HIS A 108 10.11 -13.68 1.13
N ILE A 109 11.35 -13.20 0.98
CA ILE A 109 12.07 -12.43 1.98
C ILE A 109 12.66 -11.20 1.28
N TYR A 110 12.39 -10.02 1.81
CA TYR A 110 12.88 -8.74 1.31
C TYR A 110 13.70 -8.06 2.41
N SER A 111 15.02 -8.13 2.29
CA SER A 111 15.93 -7.46 3.22
C SER A 111 16.15 -6.01 2.77
N MET A 112 15.96 -5.05 3.67
CA MET A 112 16.07 -3.62 3.39
C MET A 112 17.38 -3.01 3.87
N GLY A 113 18.29 -3.80 4.44
CA GLY A 113 19.59 -3.27 4.84
C GLY A 113 20.36 -4.14 5.83
N PHE A 114 21.67 -4.03 5.73
CA PHE A 114 22.69 -4.52 6.67
C PHE A 114 23.83 -3.48 6.63
N PRO A 115 24.44 -3.04 7.75
CA PRO A 115 24.52 -3.71 9.06
C PRO A 115 23.47 -3.27 10.11
N ILE A 116 23.50 -3.96 11.26
CA ILE A 116 22.70 -3.79 12.49
C ILE A 116 22.51 -2.30 12.86
N GLY A 117 21.34 -1.93 13.42
CA GLY A 117 21.00 -0.57 13.85
C GLY A 117 19.66 -0.07 13.27
N THR A 118 19.56 1.23 12.98
CA THR A 118 18.34 1.84 12.43
C THR A 118 17.84 1.24 11.12
N ARG A 119 18.72 0.64 10.32
CA ARG A 119 18.41 0.10 8.99
C ARG A 119 18.18 -1.41 8.94
N ASP A 120 18.23 -2.08 10.08
CA ASP A 120 18.12 -3.53 10.21
C ASP A 120 16.66 -4.01 10.12
N VAL A 121 16.03 -3.77 8.96
CA VAL A 121 14.62 -4.07 8.69
C VAL A 121 14.50 -5.07 7.54
N MET A 122 13.63 -6.06 7.72
CA MET A 122 13.28 -7.04 6.70
C MET A 122 11.78 -7.30 6.69
N LEU A 123 11.26 -7.54 5.50
CA LEU A 123 9.90 -8.01 5.29
C LEU A 123 9.88 -9.47 4.87
N LEU A 124 8.89 -10.20 5.37
CA LEU A 124 8.55 -11.54 4.95
C LEU A 124 7.17 -11.49 4.29
N ARG A 125 7.03 -12.17 3.15
CA ARG A 125 5.73 -12.45 2.56
C ARG A 125 5.33 -13.89 2.88
N LEU A 126 4.11 -14.04 3.38
CA LEU A 126 3.49 -15.32 3.67
C LEU A 126 2.80 -15.84 2.41
N ALA A 127 2.86 -17.15 2.20
CA ALA A 127 2.22 -17.82 1.07
C ALA A 127 0.70 -17.61 1.04
N ASP A 128 0.09 -17.66 2.22
CA ASP A 128 -1.34 -17.52 2.43
C ASP A 128 -1.60 -16.38 3.43
N PRO A 129 -2.69 -15.61 3.25
CA PRO A 129 -3.08 -14.59 4.22
C PRO A 129 -3.47 -15.21 5.56
N VAL A 130 -3.08 -14.54 6.64
CA VAL A 130 -3.51 -14.83 8.01
C VAL A 130 -4.97 -14.38 8.15
N PRO A 131 -5.90 -15.30 8.50
CA PRO A 131 -7.29 -14.92 8.76
C PRO A 131 -7.40 -13.95 9.95
N GLU A 132 -8.30 -12.97 9.88
CA GLU A 132 -8.49 -12.02 11.00
C GLU A 132 -8.88 -12.69 12.33
N THR A 133 -9.48 -13.88 12.27
CA THR A 133 -9.81 -14.69 13.45
C THR A 133 -8.58 -15.23 14.18
N VAL A 134 -7.43 -15.25 13.51
CA VAL A 134 -6.14 -15.70 14.05
C VAL A 134 -5.36 -14.50 14.58
N ALA A 135 -5.19 -13.47 13.76
CA ALA A 135 -4.59 -12.21 14.15
C ALA A 135 -5.01 -11.07 13.21
N ARG A 136 -5.15 -9.87 13.76
CA ARG A 136 -5.32 -8.64 12.98
C ARG A 136 -3.96 -7.94 12.84
N PRO A 137 -3.58 -7.46 11.65
CA PRO A 137 -2.29 -6.80 11.47
C PRO A 137 -2.08 -5.58 12.40
N ALA A 138 -0.84 -5.40 12.86
CA ALA A 138 -0.44 -4.29 13.69
C ALA A 138 -0.59 -2.95 12.96
N ARG A 139 -1.20 -1.96 13.64
CA ARG A 139 -1.18 -0.57 13.17
C ARG A 139 0.21 0.01 13.36
N ARG A 140 0.78 0.61 12.31
CA ARG A 140 2.08 1.30 12.36
C ARG A 140 1.91 2.76 12.79
N SER A 141 2.91 3.28 13.50
CA SER A 141 2.99 4.71 13.79
C SER A 141 3.51 5.47 12.58
N THR A 142 3.08 6.72 12.44
CA THR A 142 3.58 7.68 11.45
C THR A 142 4.38 8.80 12.09
N VAL A 143 4.48 8.80 13.42
CA VAL A 143 5.11 9.85 14.22
C VAL A 143 6.07 9.19 15.21
N MET A 144 7.30 9.71 15.26
CA MET A 144 8.26 9.32 16.29
C MET A 144 7.72 9.70 17.67
N PRO A 145 7.86 8.84 18.69
CA PRO A 145 7.40 9.16 20.04
C PRO A 145 8.23 10.32 20.61
N ALA A 146 7.79 10.93 21.71
CA ALA A 146 8.66 11.82 22.47
C ALA A 146 9.70 11.02 23.25
N SER A 147 10.88 11.58 23.50
CA SER A 147 11.85 10.98 24.44
C SER A 147 11.21 10.84 25.82
N GLY A 148 11.34 9.68 26.44
CA GLY A 148 10.69 9.33 27.72
C GLY A 148 9.28 8.77 27.59
N ALA A 149 8.71 8.65 26.38
CA ALA A 149 7.41 8.02 26.18
C ALA A 149 7.42 6.55 26.65
N ALA A 150 6.31 6.12 27.25
CA ALA A 150 6.11 4.74 27.65
C ALA A 150 5.92 3.84 26.42
N VAL A 151 6.59 2.70 26.42
CA VAL A 151 6.60 1.72 25.34
C VAL A 151 6.49 0.29 25.88
N SER A 152 5.91 -0.58 25.06
CA SER A 152 5.84 -2.02 25.32
C SER A 152 6.69 -2.75 24.30
N VAL A 153 7.55 -3.64 24.78
CA VAL A 153 8.43 -4.48 23.96
C VAL A 153 7.95 -5.90 24.04
N TYR A 154 7.77 -6.56 22.88
CA TYR A 154 7.35 -7.95 22.81
C TYR A 154 8.42 -8.81 22.14
N GLY A 155 8.48 -10.07 22.55
CA GLY A 155 9.48 -11.02 22.05
C GLY A 155 9.20 -12.46 22.44
N TYR A 156 9.89 -13.39 21.79
CA TYR A 156 9.89 -14.83 22.10
C TYR A 156 11.22 -15.32 22.69
N GLY A 157 12.11 -14.39 23.07
CA GLY A 157 13.44 -14.66 23.61
C GLY A 157 13.46 -15.41 24.94
N CYS A 158 14.63 -15.45 25.56
CA CYS A 158 14.91 -16.25 26.75
C CYS A 158 14.45 -15.65 28.09
N ASN A 159 14.59 -16.47 29.15
CA ASN A 159 14.26 -16.13 30.53
C ASN A 159 15.51 -15.57 31.28
N PRO A 160 15.38 -14.55 32.14
CA PRO A 160 16.48 -13.90 32.87
C PRO A 160 17.21 -14.82 33.87
N THR A 161 16.61 -15.94 34.28
CA THR A 161 17.21 -16.92 35.20
C THR A 161 17.79 -18.15 34.51
N THR A 162 17.34 -18.43 33.27
CA THR A 162 17.86 -19.49 32.42
C THR A 162 17.85 -19.01 30.98
N PRO A 163 19.00 -18.90 30.29
CA PRO A 163 19.09 -18.45 28.88
C PRO A 163 18.36 -19.35 27.86
N ALA A 164 17.55 -20.31 28.32
CA ALA A 164 16.68 -21.10 27.50
C ALA A 164 15.60 -20.21 26.86
N LEU A 165 15.45 -20.39 25.56
CA LEU A 165 14.44 -19.76 24.74
C LEU A 165 13.05 -20.17 25.23
N THR A 166 12.19 -19.19 25.54
CA THR A 166 10.93 -19.49 26.25
C THR A 166 9.91 -20.21 25.37
N GLY A 167 9.98 -20.00 24.05
CA GLY A 167 9.00 -20.54 23.10
C GLY A 167 7.59 -19.94 23.22
N ASN A 168 7.37 -19.05 24.19
CA ASN A 168 6.13 -18.34 24.50
C ASN A 168 6.33 -16.83 24.30
N ARG A 169 5.29 -16.10 23.92
CA ARG A 169 5.35 -14.65 23.77
C ARG A 169 5.41 -13.94 25.12
N GLN A 170 6.24 -12.92 25.17
CA GLN A 170 6.58 -12.15 26.36
C GLN A 170 6.38 -10.66 26.11
N VAL A 171 6.09 -9.90 27.17
CA VAL A 171 5.99 -8.44 27.13
C VAL A 171 6.74 -7.79 28.28
N ALA A 172 7.49 -6.73 28.00
CA ALA A 172 8.09 -5.84 28.99
C ALA A 172 7.65 -4.39 28.74
N HIS A 173 7.46 -3.63 29.81
CA HIS A 173 7.09 -2.21 29.77
C HIS A 173 8.30 -1.36 30.18
N THR A 174 8.64 -0.36 29.36
CA THR A 174 9.80 0.51 29.61
C THR A 174 9.57 1.90 29.01
N ASN A 175 10.52 2.80 29.16
CA ASN A 175 10.48 4.13 28.54
C ASN A 175 11.55 4.23 27.45
N THR A 176 11.21 4.87 26.34
CA THR A 176 12.15 5.08 25.23
C THR A 176 13.09 6.27 25.49
N ARG A 177 14.30 6.21 24.96
CA ARG A 177 15.16 7.37 24.68
C ARG A 177 15.37 7.46 23.18
N ILE A 178 15.32 8.67 22.63
CA ILE A 178 15.57 8.90 21.21
C ILE A 178 16.99 9.39 21.02
N GLY A 179 17.77 8.62 20.28
CA GLY A 179 19.13 8.96 19.90
C GLY A 179 19.19 10.11 18.88
N PRO A 180 20.37 10.69 18.65
CA PRO A 180 20.56 11.83 17.74
C PRO A 180 20.18 11.53 16.28
N TYR A 181 20.05 10.25 15.90
CA TYR A 181 19.69 9.80 14.56
C TYR A 181 18.30 9.14 14.50
N GLY A 182 17.43 9.37 15.48
CA GLY A 182 16.08 8.79 15.54
C GLY A 182 16.03 7.37 16.09
N GLU A 183 17.16 6.75 16.40
CA GLU A 183 17.20 5.40 16.96
C GLU A 183 16.49 5.38 18.32
N MET A 184 15.57 4.43 18.51
CA MET A 184 14.95 4.22 19.81
C MET A 184 15.88 3.36 20.66
N GLN A 185 16.09 3.77 21.91
CA GLN A 185 16.95 3.09 22.88
C GLN A 185 16.16 2.75 24.15
N THR A 186 16.33 1.52 24.67
CA THR A 186 15.82 1.10 25.99
C THR A 186 16.93 0.47 26.84
N SER A 187 16.76 0.43 28.15
CA SER A 187 17.87 0.31 29.09
C SER A 187 18.32 -1.10 29.48
N ASN A 188 17.65 -2.19 29.07
CA ASN A 188 17.98 -3.61 29.40
C ASN A 188 16.76 -4.57 29.34
N VAL A 189 15.93 -4.57 28.30
CA VAL A 189 14.79 -5.51 28.19
C VAL A 189 15.02 -6.66 27.20
N LEU A 190 15.95 -6.51 26.24
CA LEU A 190 16.15 -7.50 25.17
C LEU A 190 17.10 -8.63 25.54
N CYS A 191 16.82 -9.82 25.00
CA CYS A 191 17.68 -10.98 25.09
C CYS A 191 17.69 -11.79 23.76
N PRO A 192 18.58 -12.80 23.61
CA PRO A 192 18.61 -13.62 22.41
C PRO A 192 17.24 -14.23 22.07
N GLY A 193 16.82 -14.09 20.81
CA GLY A 193 15.50 -14.52 20.31
C GLY A 193 14.45 -13.41 20.22
N ASP A 194 14.68 -12.27 20.87
CA ASP A 194 13.80 -11.09 20.73
C ASP A 194 14.09 -10.28 19.47
N SER A 195 15.21 -10.53 18.79
CA SER A 195 15.56 -9.93 17.50
C SER A 195 14.36 -9.92 16.54
N GLY A 196 14.09 -8.77 15.95
CA GLY A 196 12.94 -8.53 15.08
C GLY A 196 11.59 -8.36 15.78
N GLY A 197 11.54 -8.50 17.10
CA GLY A 197 10.35 -8.27 17.91
C GLY A 197 9.94 -6.81 17.94
N PRO A 198 8.66 -6.49 18.18
CA PRO A 198 8.17 -5.13 18.08
C PRO A 198 8.36 -4.32 19.35
N ILE A 199 8.51 -3.01 19.14
CA ILE A 199 8.25 -1.97 20.14
C ILE A 199 6.97 -1.23 19.76
N PHE A 200 6.02 -1.13 20.69
CA PHE A 200 4.75 -0.43 20.54
C PHE A 200 4.68 0.79 21.45
N THR A 201 3.91 1.82 21.09
CA THR A 201 3.46 2.82 22.06
C THR A 201 2.70 2.12 23.18
N ASP A 202 3.03 2.39 24.45
CA ASP A 202 2.35 1.74 25.56
C ASP A 202 1.02 2.46 25.87
N ASP A 203 -0.09 1.77 25.61
CA ASP A 203 -1.42 2.19 26.06
C ASP A 203 -2.03 1.23 27.09
N ARG A 204 -1.26 0.21 27.52
CA ARG A 204 -1.65 -0.91 28.41
C ARG A 204 -2.94 -1.65 28.08
N THR A 205 -3.60 -1.30 26.98
CA THR A 205 -4.90 -1.82 26.54
C THR A 205 -4.77 -2.63 25.25
N GLY A 206 -3.60 -2.62 24.61
CA GLY A 206 -3.32 -3.41 23.42
C GLY A 206 -3.74 -2.71 22.12
N GLY A 207 -3.96 -1.39 22.13
CA GLY A 207 -4.23 -0.55 20.96
C GLY A 207 -3.02 0.23 20.43
N GLY A 208 -1.89 0.17 21.13
CA GLY A 208 -0.62 0.80 20.77
C GLY A 208 -0.16 0.54 19.32
N ARG A 209 0.55 1.51 18.75
CA ARG A 209 1.06 1.51 17.38
C ARG A 209 2.51 1.04 17.33
N LEU A 210 2.84 0.25 16.31
CA LEU A 210 4.17 -0.27 16.06
C LEU A 210 5.13 0.87 15.73
N LEU A 211 6.23 0.95 16.47
CA LEU A 211 7.22 2.01 16.39
C LEU A 211 8.51 1.55 15.69
N GLY A 212 8.88 0.29 15.83
CA GLY A 212 10.16 -0.26 15.37
C GLY A 212 10.28 -1.75 15.65
N VAL A 213 11.42 -2.32 15.29
CA VAL A 213 11.75 -3.73 15.56
C VAL A 213 13.11 -3.88 16.27
N ASN A 214 13.23 -4.86 17.15
CA ASN A 214 14.42 -5.12 17.96
C ASN A 214 15.61 -5.46 17.07
N SER A 215 16.64 -4.62 17.04
CA SER A 215 17.83 -4.85 16.19
C SER A 215 18.95 -5.51 16.99
N GLN A 216 19.36 -4.89 18.09
CA GLN A 216 20.49 -5.38 18.88
C GLN A 216 20.36 -4.93 20.33
N ALA A 217 21.03 -5.67 21.22
CA ALA A 217 21.38 -5.18 22.53
C ALA A 217 22.90 -5.06 22.66
N VAL A 218 23.38 -3.89 23.10
CA VAL A 218 24.80 -3.56 23.26
C VAL A 218 25.16 -3.58 24.75
N GLY A 219 26.23 -4.31 25.10
CA GLY A 219 26.63 -4.51 26.50
C GLY A 219 25.93 -5.72 27.14
N ALA A 220 26.01 -5.81 28.47
CA ALA A 220 25.38 -6.87 29.26
C ALA A 220 24.54 -6.26 30.39
N PRO A 221 23.48 -6.95 30.85
CA PRO A 221 22.73 -6.50 32.02
C PRO A 221 23.66 -6.30 33.24
N PRO A 222 23.44 -5.26 34.07
CA PRO A 222 22.32 -4.31 34.06
C PRO A 222 22.54 -3.04 33.20
N SER A 223 23.67 -2.90 32.52
CA SER A 223 24.04 -1.69 31.75
C SER A 223 23.88 -1.87 30.23
N GLN A 224 22.94 -2.71 29.81
CA GLN A 224 22.67 -3.02 28.42
C GLN A 224 21.96 -1.83 27.74
N THR A 225 22.20 -1.59 26.47
CA THR A 225 21.43 -0.63 25.67
C THR A 225 20.80 -1.36 24.49
N ASP A 226 19.49 -1.41 24.48
CA ASP A 226 18.69 -2.00 23.41
C ASP A 226 18.50 -0.97 22.31
N ILE A 227 18.69 -1.39 21.06
CA ILE A 227 18.58 -0.56 19.85
C ILE A 227 17.52 -1.17 18.96
N PHE A 228 16.62 -0.33 18.45
CA PHE A 228 15.52 -0.72 17.59
C PHE A 228 15.66 -0.07 16.21
N SER A 229 15.33 -0.81 15.18
CA SER A 229 15.27 -0.29 13.82
C SER A 229 14.09 0.62 13.62
N ASP A 230 14.29 1.67 12.83
CA ASP A 230 13.28 2.68 12.55
C ASP A 230 12.45 2.27 11.34
N ILE A 231 11.17 1.93 11.58
CA ILE A 231 10.20 1.64 10.52
C ILE A 231 9.30 2.83 10.19
N ILE A 232 9.35 3.90 11.01
CA ILE A 232 8.49 5.08 10.86
C ILE A 232 9.04 5.93 9.71
N THR A 233 10.33 6.26 9.76
CA THR A 233 10.96 7.03 8.67
C THR A 233 11.10 6.21 7.39
N ARG A 234 11.07 4.89 7.49
CA ARG A 234 11.14 3.94 6.36
C ARG A 234 9.79 3.44 5.88
N ARG A 235 8.68 4.00 6.36
CA ARG A 235 7.32 3.58 6.00
C ARG A 235 7.13 3.48 4.48
N ARG A 236 7.58 4.49 3.73
CA ARG A 236 7.44 4.54 2.27
C ARG A 236 8.16 3.37 1.57
N GLU A 237 9.37 3.04 2.02
CA GLU A 237 10.15 1.91 1.49
C GLU A 237 9.49 0.56 1.82
N ILE A 238 8.92 0.43 3.02
CA ILE A 238 8.15 -0.75 3.44
C ILE A 238 6.93 -0.93 2.55
N ASP A 239 6.14 0.14 2.37
CA ASP A 239 4.92 0.12 1.57
C ASP A 239 5.22 -0.25 0.11
N LEU A 240 6.25 0.36 -0.50
CA LEU A 240 6.69 0.04 -1.86
C LEU A 240 7.18 -1.40 -2.03
N THR A 241 7.85 -1.95 -1.04
CA THR A 241 8.34 -3.33 -1.12
C THR A 241 7.19 -4.33 -1.00
N MET A 242 6.21 -4.04 -0.14
CA MET A 242 4.98 -4.82 -0.06
C MET A 242 4.21 -4.76 -1.39
N LEU A 243 4.11 -3.56 -1.98
CA LEU A 243 3.51 -3.33 -3.30
C LEU A 243 4.18 -4.19 -4.38
N GLY A 244 5.49 -4.06 -4.56
CA GLY A 244 6.23 -4.80 -5.58
C GLY A 244 6.24 -6.32 -5.36
N GLY A 245 6.26 -6.76 -4.10
CA GLY A 245 6.23 -8.18 -3.78
C GLY A 245 4.90 -8.86 -4.07
N GLU A 246 3.78 -8.18 -3.86
CA GLU A 246 2.45 -8.71 -4.25
C GLU A 246 2.26 -8.74 -5.77
N ALA A 247 2.86 -7.81 -6.51
CA ALA A 247 2.76 -7.75 -7.96
C ALA A 247 3.44 -8.94 -8.67
N ALA A 248 4.47 -9.57 -8.11
CA ALA A 248 5.32 -10.55 -8.82
C ALA A 248 4.76 -12.01 -8.94
N GLY A 249 3.45 -12.22 -8.93
CA GLY A 249 2.83 -13.56 -8.99
C GLY A 249 2.55 -14.09 -10.42
N VAL A 250 2.26 -15.38 -10.58
CA VAL A 250 1.94 -16.00 -11.91
C VAL A 250 0.66 -15.46 -12.57
N ASN A 251 -0.23 -14.86 -11.77
CA ASN A 251 -1.45 -14.25 -12.28
C ASN A 251 -1.22 -12.80 -12.72
N ASP A 252 -0.04 -12.22 -12.46
CA ASP A 252 0.30 -10.86 -12.86
C ASP A 252 0.18 -10.69 -14.38
N VAL A 253 -0.46 -9.62 -14.82
CA VAL A 253 -0.59 -9.25 -16.24
C VAL A 253 0.77 -8.98 -16.89
N THR A 254 1.80 -8.60 -16.11
CA THR A 254 3.16 -8.48 -16.64
C THR A 254 3.77 -9.86 -16.93
N ALA A 255 3.65 -10.82 -16.01
CA ALA A 255 4.21 -12.16 -16.15
C ALA A 255 3.42 -13.07 -17.10
N SER A 256 2.09 -12.93 -17.16
CA SER A 256 1.19 -13.80 -17.92
C SER A 256 1.08 -13.44 -19.40
N HIS A 257 1.69 -12.34 -19.84
CA HIS A 257 1.63 -11.85 -21.23
C HIS A 257 0.20 -11.62 -21.76
N TRP A 258 -0.79 -11.45 -20.87
CA TRP A 258 -2.20 -11.38 -21.22
C TRP A 258 -2.54 -10.20 -22.15
N CYS A 259 -1.88 -9.05 -21.96
CA CYS A 259 -2.03 -7.87 -22.82
C CYS A 259 -0.77 -7.61 -23.65
N GLN A 260 -0.19 -8.66 -24.25
CA GLN A 260 1.14 -8.59 -24.85
C GLN A 260 1.27 -9.35 -26.17
N SER A 261 0.20 -9.42 -26.98
CA SER A 261 0.34 -9.98 -28.32
C SER A 261 1.36 -9.16 -29.12
N ARG A 262 2.54 -9.75 -29.39
CA ARG A 262 3.67 -9.15 -30.13
C ARG A 262 3.32 -8.72 -31.57
N SER A 263 2.07 -8.87 -32.01
CA SER A 263 1.70 -8.78 -33.42
C SER A 263 0.51 -7.89 -33.81
N ARG A 264 -0.18 -7.12 -32.94
CA ARG A 264 -1.07 -5.97 -33.33
C ARG A 264 -1.82 -5.34 -32.14
N GLY A 265 -1.69 -4.04 -31.94
CA GLY A 265 -2.75 -3.17 -31.37
C GLY A 265 -3.11 -3.26 -29.88
N ASP A 266 -2.55 -4.18 -29.09
CA ASP A 266 -2.88 -4.29 -27.65
C ASP A 266 -2.37 -3.09 -26.84
N GLU A 267 -3.27 -2.49 -26.07
CA GLU A 267 -3.06 -1.34 -25.20
C GLU A 267 -3.69 -1.62 -23.82
N LEU A 268 -2.93 -1.37 -22.75
CA LEU A 268 -3.34 -1.62 -21.37
C LEU A 268 -3.82 -0.33 -20.70
N PHE A 269 -5.00 -0.39 -20.10
CA PHE A 269 -5.65 0.67 -19.33
C PHE A 269 -5.94 0.17 -17.91
N PHE A 270 -6.08 1.10 -16.97
CA PHE A 270 -6.38 0.82 -15.56
C PHE A 270 -7.58 1.65 -15.11
N GLY A 271 -8.31 1.16 -14.12
CA GLY A 271 -9.51 1.79 -13.57
C GLY A 271 -10.24 0.82 -12.65
N ASP A 272 -11.25 1.28 -11.91
CA ASP A 272 -12.17 0.39 -11.18
C ASP A 272 -13.31 0.02 -12.14
N PHE A 273 -13.09 -1.00 -12.98
CA PHE A 273 -14.02 -1.33 -14.07
C PHE A 273 -15.21 -2.15 -13.56
N ASN A 274 -15.05 -2.92 -12.48
CA ASN A 274 -16.13 -3.72 -11.89
C ASN A 274 -16.83 -3.04 -10.69
N GLY A 275 -16.31 -1.92 -10.18
CA GLY A 275 -16.88 -1.18 -9.06
C GLY A 275 -16.61 -1.78 -7.68
N ASP A 276 -15.58 -2.61 -7.54
CA ASP A 276 -15.23 -3.25 -6.26
C ASP A 276 -14.29 -2.41 -5.38
N GLY A 277 -13.88 -1.24 -5.85
CA GLY A 277 -12.97 -0.32 -5.17
C GLY A 277 -11.49 -0.66 -5.37
N SER A 278 -11.17 -1.72 -6.13
CA SER A 278 -9.81 -2.09 -6.51
C SER A 278 -9.46 -1.59 -7.90
N VAL A 279 -8.16 -1.40 -8.14
CA VAL A 279 -7.68 -1.11 -9.50
C VAL A 279 -7.72 -2.39 -10.32
N ASP A 280 -8.55 -2.38 -11.34
CA ASP A 280 -8.61 -3.35 -12.41
C ASP A 280 -7.74 -2.92 -13.60
N GLY A 281 -7.63 -3.80 -14.59
CA GLY A 281 -6.96 -3.52 -15.85
C GLY A 281 -7.74 -4.03 -17.05
N ILE A 282 -7.71 -3.27 -18.14
CA ILE A 282 -8.30 -3.65 -19.42
C ILE A 282 -7.22 -3.71 -20.49
N CYS A 283 -7.27 -4.76 -21.30
CA CYS A 283 -6.51 -4.85 -22.55
C CYS A 283 -7.42 -4.56 -23.73
N HIS A 284 -7.24 -3.39 -24.36
CA HIS A 284 -7.93 -3.04 -25.59
C HIS A 284 -7.04 -3.33 -26.79
N ASN A 285 -7.60 -3.93 -27.83
CA ASN A 285 -6.89 -4.13 -29.09
C ASN A 285 -7.38 -3.11 -30.13
N SER A 286 -6.59 -2.09 -30.43
CA SER A 286 -6.96 -1.01 -31.37
C SER A 286 -7.25 -1.47 -32.80
N SER A 287 -6.80 -2.67 -33.19
CA SER A 287 -7.07 -3.23 -34.53
C SER A 287 -8.37 -4.04 -34.62
N THR A 288 -8.83 -4.61 -33.50
CA THR A 288 -10.00 -5.52 -33.48
C THR A 288 -11.12 -5.04 -32.58
N GLY A 289 -10.87 -4.03 -31.75
CA GLY A 289 -11.78 -3.48 -30.75
C GLY A 289 -12.03 -4.40 -29.55
N ARG A 290 -11.34 -5.55 -29.48
CA ARG A 290 -11.51 -6.49 -28.36
C ARG A 290 -11.05 -5.84 -27.06
N VAL A 291 -11.88 -5.95 -26.03
CA VAL A 291 -11.61 -5.47 -24.67
C VAL A 291 -11.57 -6.67 -23.75
N GLY A 292 -10.40 -7.03 -23.24
CA GLY A 292 -10.26 -8.03 -22.18
C GLY A 292 -10.20 -7.37 -20.81
N LEU A 293 -10.76 -8.00 -19.78
CA LEU A 293 -10.71 -7.53 -18.38
C LEU A 293 -9.79 -8.39 -17.49
N ALA A 294 -9.07 -7.74 -16.60
CA ALA A 294 -8.32 -8.32 -15.49
C ALA A 294 -8.71 -7.62 -14.19
N ILE A 295 -9.15 -8.39 -13.20
CA ILE A 295 -9.68 -7.86 -11.94
C ILE A 295 -8.58 -7.70 -10.90
N GLY A 296 -8.63 -6.60 -10.15
CA GLY A 296 -7.78 -6.31 -9.02
C GLY A 296 -7.96 -7.32 -7.89
N ALA A 297 -6.85 -7.84 -7.39
CA ALA A 297 -6.81 -8.70 -6.20
C ALA A 297 -5.65 -8.24 -5.31
N GLY A 298 -5.81 -7.09 -4.67
CA GLY A 298 -4.71 -6.37 -4.02
C GLY A 298 -3.83 -5.67 -5.06
N PHE A 299 -2.52 -5.95 -5.06
CA PHE A 299 -1.58 -5.36 -6.02
C PHE A 299 -1.28 -6.27 -7.22
N SER A 300 -2.20 -7.19 -7.53
CA SER A 300 -2.11 -8.09 -8.70
C SER A 300 -3.40 -7.98 -9.51
N LEU A 301 -3.27 -7.95 -10.83
CA LEU A 301 -4.39 -8.05 -11.76
C LEU A 301 -4.58 -9.50 -12.20
N ARG A 302 -5.80 -10.02 -12.19
CA ARG A 302 -6.12 -11.39 -12.57
C ARG A 302 -6.98 -11.42 -13.83
N PRO A 303 -6.45 -11.85 -14.99
CA PRO A 303 -7.23 -11.97 -16.22
C PRO A 303 -8.49 -12.82 -16.03
N GLN A 304 -9.64 -12.34 -16.50
CA GLN A 304 -10.92 -13.06 -16.40
C GLN A 304 -11.27 -13.87 -17.65
N GLY A 305 -10.52 -13.71 -18.75
CA GLY A 305 -10.64 -14.55 -19.94
C GLY A 305 -11.77 -14.19 -20.91
N GLU A 306 -12.60 -13.19 -20.62
CA GLU A 306 -13.68 -12.74 -21.51
C GLU A 306 -13.30 -11.46 -22.26
N TYR A 307 -13.51 -11.50 -23.59
CA TYR A 307 -13.40 -10.34 -24.47
C TYR A 307 -14.80 -9.83 -24.77
N VAL A 308 -15.09 -8.58 -24.44
CA VAL A 308 -16.30 -7.90 -24.94
C VAL A 308 -16.09 -7.56 -26.42
N GLY A 309 -17.21 -7.47 -27.17
CA GLY A 309 -17.27 -7.19 -28.60
C GLY A 309 -16.48 -5.94 -29.05
N PRO A 310 -16.32 -5.72 -30.36
CA PRO A 310 -15.44 -4.69 -30.88
C PRO A 310 -15.92 -3.28 -30.49
N PHE A 311 -15.13 -2.57 -29.71
CA PHE A 311 -15.32 -1.15 -29.39
C PHE A 311 -14.05 -0.37 -29.79
N CYS A 312 -14.22 0.81 -30.40
CA CYS A 312 -13.13 1.70 -30.78
C CYS A 312 -12.01 1.07 -31.64
N SER A 313 -12.37 0.58 -32.84
CA SER A 313 -11.43 -0.12 -33.73
C SER A 313 -11.34 0.45 -35.15
N HIS A 314 -11.84 1.65 -35.37
CA HIS A 314 -11.86 2.28 -36.69
C HIS A 314 -10.58 3.11 -36.91
N ALA A 315 -10.21 3.34 -38.17
CA ALA A 315 -9.02 4.15 -38.46
C ALA A 315 -9.25 5.59 -37.99
N GLY A 316 -8.30 6.13 -37.22
CA GLY A 316 -8.40 7.49 -36.67
C GLY A 316 -9.06 7.59 -35.30
N THR A 317 -9.50 6.47 -34.71
CA THR A 317 -10.07 6.46 -33.36
C THR A 317 -9.01 6.36 -32.26
N GLU A 318 -9.25 7.03 -31.14
CA GLU A 318 -8.50 6.92 -29.90
C GLU A 318 -9.40 6.37 -28.79
N PHE A 319 -8.88 5.39 -28.02
CA PHE A 319 -9.58 4.76 -26.91
C PHE A 319 -9.08 5.31 -25.57
N HIS A 320 -10.01 5.58 -24.67
CA HIS A 320 -9.74 6.05 -23.32
C HIS A 320 -10.73 5.44 -22.32
N VAL A 321 -10.52 5.75 -21.03
CA VAL A 321 -11.34 5.27 -19.92
C VAL A 321 -11.58 6.39 -18.90
N GLY A 322 -12.72 6.38 -18.22
CA GLY A 322 -13.11 7.37 -17.21
C GLY A 322 -14.51 7.09 -16.66
N ASP A 323 -14.87 7.64 -15.50
CA ASP A 323 -16.24 7.54 -14.95
C ASP A 323 -17.07 8.71 -15.50
N PHE A 324 -17.78 8.52 -16.61
CA PHE A 324 -18.48 9.61 -17.30
C PHE A 324 -19.90 9.83 -16.77
N ASN A 325 -20.48 8.84 -16.09
CA ASN A 325 -21.85 8.92 -15.57
C ASN A 325 -21.91 9.17 -14.05
N GLY A 326 -20.79 9.09 -13.34
CA GLY A 326 -20.66 9.38 -11.91
C GLY A 326 -21.06 8.21 -11.00
N ASP A 327 -21.11 6.99 -11.54
CA ASP A 327 -21.46 5.79 -10.78
C ASP A 327 -20.26 5.11 -10.08
N ARG A 328 -19.07 5.73 -10.20
CA ARG A 328 -17.77 5.29 -9.67
C ARG A 328 -17.19 4.05 -10.33
N ARG A 329 -17.76 3.62 -11.45
CA ARG A 329 -17.16 2.59 -12.28
C ARG A 329 -16.51 3.27 -13.46
N THR A 330 -15.41 2.68 -13.90
CA THR A 330 -14.70 3.20 -15.06
C THR A 330 -15.41 2.72 -16.32
N ASP A 331 -15.80 3.65 -17.19
CA ASP A 331 -16.44 3.42 -18.47
C ASP A 331 -15.42 3.43 -19.62
N LEU A 332 -15.83 2.99 -20.81
CA LEU A 332 -15.01 3.06 -22.03
C LEU A 332 -15.40 4.26 -22.88
N PHE A 333 -14.40 4.97 -23.41
CA PHE A 333 -14.59 6.11 -24.28
C PHE A 333 -13.84 5.94 -25.60
N CYS A 334 -14.50 6.29 -26.70
CA CYS A 334 -13.89 6.33 -28.03
C CYS A 334 -14.12 7.68 -28.68
N ILE A 335 -13.10 8.22 -29.34
CA ILE A 335 -13.22 9.42 -30.18
C ILE A 335 -12.58 9.18 -31.55
N ASP A 336 -13.27 9.55 -32.62
CA ASP A 336 -12.68 9.65 -33.96
C ASP A 336 -12.02 11.02 -34.11
N ARG A 337 -10.68 11.07 -34.13
CA ARG A 337 -9.93 12.32 -34.23
C ARG A 337 -10.04 13.00 -35.59
N THR A 338 -10.65 12.36 -36.60
CA THR A 338 -10.84 12.94 -37.93
C THR A 338 -12.08 13.84 -38.04
N ASN A 339 -13.11 13.57 -37.23
CA ASN A 339 -14.40 14.27 -37.30
C ASN A 339 -15.00 14.60 -35.92
N GLY A 340 -14.38 14.15 -34.83
CA GLY A 340 -14.77 14.40 -33.44
C GLY A 340 -15.93 13.55 -32.93
N HIS A 341 -16.43 12.56 -33.68
CA HIS A 341 -17.49 11.66 -33.20
C HIS A 341 -17.02 10.89 -31.96
N LYS A 342 -17.82 10.92 -30.89
CA LYS A 342 -17.52 10.30 -29.59
C LYS A 342 -18.54 9.21 -29.27
N TRP A 343 -18.08 8.16 -28.59
CA TRP A 343 -18.90 7.06 -28.06
C TRP A 343 -18.50 6.72 -26.62
N ILE A 344 -19.47 6.32 -25.81
CA ILE A 344 -19.26 5.79 -24.46
C ILE A 344 -19.98 4.44 -24.31
N ASP A 345 -19.32 3.46 -23.72
CA ASP A 345 -19.88 2.17 -23.26
C ASP A 345 -19.77 2.18 -21.73
N PHE A 346 -20.90 2.32 -21.04
CA PHE A 346 -20.94 2.48 -19.59
C PHE A 346 -20.72 1.13 -18.92
N SER A 347 -19.94 1.11 -17.83
CA SER A 347 -19.77 -0.11 -17.06
C SER A 347 -21.07 -0.51 -16.37
N SER A 348 -21.54 -1.73 -16.63
CA SER A 348 -22.66 -2.33 -15.89
C SER A 348 -22.28 -2.82 -14.49
N GLY A 349 -20.97 -2.88 -14.17
CA GLY A 349 -20.43 -3.39 -12.90
C GLY A 349 -20.74 -4.85 -12.56
N SER A 350 -21.36 -5.61 -13.46
CA SER A 350 -21.71 -7.01 -13.22
C SER A 350 -20.70 -7.97 -13.85
N GLY A 351 -19.93 -8.68 -13.01
CA GLY A 351 -19.18 -9.88 -13.42
C GLY A 351 -17.95 -9.65 -14.31
N SER A 352 -17.52 -10.70 -15.00
CA SER A 352 -16.31 -10.73 -15.84
C SER A 352 -16.42 -9.99 -17.18
N ALA A 353 -17.59 -9.43 -17.50
CA ALA A 353 -17.88 -8.75 -18.76
C ALA A 353 -18.84 -7.55 -18.55
N PRO A 354 -18.34 -6.40 -18.05
CA PRO A 354 -19.19 -5.27 -17.69
C PRO A 354 -19.67 -4.41 -18.87
N TYR A 355 -19.20 -4.66 -20.10
CA TYR A 355 -19.48 -3.83 -21.29
C TYR A 355 -20.33 -4.56 -22.33
N GLY A 356 -21.08 -3.82 -23.13
CA GLY A 356 -22.07 -4.38 -24.06
C GLY A 356 -22.16 -3.69 -25.43
N GLY A 357 -21.42 -2.61 -25.66
CA GLY A 357 -21.53 -1.72 -26.82
C GLY A 357 -21.84 -0.28 -26.41
N ALA A 358 -21.78 0.66 -27.36
CA ALA A 358 -21.99 2.08 -27.05
C ALA A 358 -23.41 2.37 -26.53
N ASP A 359 -23.48 2.94 -25.33
CA ASP A 359 -24.72 3.41 -24.68
C ASP A 359 -25.03 4.87 -25.04
N TRP A 360 -23.99 5.65 -25.38
CA TRP A 360 -24.10 7.05 -25.74
C TRP A 360 -23.15 7.39 -26.89
N GLU A 361 -23.59 8.28 -27.79
CA GLU A 361 -22.78 8.80 -28.90
C GLU A 361 -23.18 10.24 -29.28
N ILE A 362 -22.21 11.01 -29.81
CA ILE A 362 -22.47 12.33 -30.40
C ILE A 362 -21.50 12.63 -31.55
N ALA A 363 -22.03 13.13 -32.66
CA ALA A 363 -21.23 13.66 -33.77
C ALA A 363 -20.95 15.15 -33.56
N ASP A 364 -19.75 15.47 -33.07
CA ASP A 364 -19.36 16.83 -32.71
C ASP A 364 -17.85 17.03 -32.95
N PRO A 365 -17.41 17.99 -33.79
CA PRO A 365 -15.99 18.18 -34.14
C PRO A 365 -15.10 18.73 -33.02
N TRP A 366 -15.61 18.84 -31.78
CA TRP A 366 -14.82 19.23 -30.63
C TRP A 366 -13.55 18.37 -30.47
N CYS A 367 -12.40 19.04 -30.35
CA CYS A 367 -11.06 18.46 -30.23
C CYS A 367 -10.53 17.60 -31.41
N SER A 368 -11.03 17.82 -32.63
CA SER A 368 -10.61 17.06 -33.82
C SER A 368 -9.61 17.78 -34.75
N HIS A 369 -9.01 18.90 -34.33
CA HIS A 369 -8.04 19.64 -35.15
C HIS A 369 -6.60 19.11 -34.99
N ALA A 370 -5.73 19.39 -35.96
CA ALA A 370 -4.44 18.71 -36.11
C ALA A 370 -3.46 18.85 -34.92
N THR A 371 -3.54 19.95 -34.19
CA THR A 371 -2.67 20.25 -33.02
C THR A 371 -3.34 19.92 -31.68
N ALA A 372 -4.57 19.43 -31.70
CA ALA A 372 -5.35 19.08 -30.52
C ALA A 372 -4.84 17.82 -29.85
N GLN A 373 -4.85 17.80 -28.51
CA GLN A 373 -4.64 16.62 -27.68
C GLN A 373 -5.79 16.51 -26.69
N LEU A 374 -6.42 15.34 -26.64
CA LEU A 374 -7.49 15.04 -25.69
C LEU A 374 -6.90 14.53 -24.38
N HIS A 375 -7.42 15.04 -23.27
CA HIS A 375 -7.15 14.55 -21.92
C HIS A 375 -8.47 14.38 -21.16
N ILE A 376 -8.48 13.44 -20.21
CA ILE A 376 -9.62 13.17 -19.34
C ILE A 376 -9.25 13.52 -17.91
N GLY A 377 -10.19 14.07 -17.15
CA GLY A 377 -10.04 14.37 -15.72
C GLY A 377 -11.29 15.04 -15.17
N ASP A 378 -11.53 14.95 -13.87
CA ASP A 378 -12.59 15.72 -13.19
C ASP A 378 -12.08 17.15 -12.92
N PHE A 379 -12.43 18.14 -13.73
CA PHE A 379 -11.97 19.53 -13.56
C PHE A 379 -12.93 20.35 -12.69
N ASN A 380 -14.18 19.90 -12.55
CA ASN A 380 -15.23 20.62 -11.83
C ASN A 380 -15.49 20.10 -10.39
N ALA A 381 -14.85 18.99 -10.00
CA ALA A 381 -14.98 18.24 -8.75
C ALA A 381 -16.39 17.67 -8.50
N ASP A 382 -17.08 17.23 -9.55
CA ASP A 382 -18.41 16.62 -9.45
C ASP A 382 -18.38 15.08 -9.39
N GLY A 383 -17.19 14.48 -9.48
CA GLY A 383 -16.95 13.05 -9.45
C GLY A 383 -17.06 12.37 -10.82
N ARG A 384 -17.31 13.12 -11.90
CA ARG A 384 -17.30 12.61 -13.27
C ARG A 384 -16.02 13.01 -14.00
N SER A 385 -15.66 12.19 -14.97
CA SER A 385 -14.58 12.44 -15.91
C SER A 385 -15.02 13.42 -16.99
N ASP A 386 -14.44 14.62 -16.99
CA ASP A 386 -14.64 15.63 -18.03
C ASP A 386 -13.61 15.47 -19.16
N LEU A 387 -13.79 16.23 -20.24
CA LEU A 387 -12.84 16.29 -21.35
C LEU A 387 -12.07 17.61 -21.35
N LEU A 388 -10.76 17.54 -21.56
CA LEU A 388 -9.89 18.70 -21.84
C LEU A 388 -9.28 18.55 -23.23
N CYS A 389 -9.50 19.55 -24.07
CA CYS A 389 -8.78 19.69 -25.33
C CYS A 389 -7.63 20.69 -25.17
N HIS A 390 -6.41 20.25 -25.49
CA HIS A 390 -5.22 21.09 -25.49
C HIS A 390 -4.69 21.30 -26.91
N ASP A 391 -4.68 22.55 -27.38
CA ASP A 391 -3.97 22.90 -28.61
C ASP A 391 -2.47 23.08 -28.30
N THR A 392 -1.65 22.24 -28.91
CA THR A 392 -0.18 22.30 -28.75
C THR A 392 0.47 23.43 -29.55
N GLY A 393 -0.24 24.03 -30.52
CA GLY A 393 0.26 25.11 -31.37
C GLY A 393 0.33 26.46 -30.67
N ASP A 394 -0.68 26.82 -29.89
CA ASP A 394 -0.78 28.12 -29.21
C ASP A 394 -1.07 28.01 -27.69
N GLY A 395 -1.32 26.79 -27.18
CA GLY A 395 -1.60 26.56 -25.77
C GLY A 395 -3.02 26.93 -25.37
N HIS A 396 -3.93 27.08 -26.34
CA HIS A 396 -5.35 27.15 -26.06
C HIS A 396 -5.87 25.86 -25.43
N LYS A 397 -6.83 26.00 -24.52
CA LYS A 397 -7.45 24.89 -23.82
C LYS A 397 -8.97 25.07 -23.77
N TRP A 398 -9.69 23.98 -23.99
CA TRP A 398 -11.15 23.89 -23.84
C TRP A 398 -11.50 22.76 -22.89
N ILE A 399 -12.55 22.93 -22.08
CA ILE A 399 -13.13 21.88 -21.25
C ILE A 399 -14.61 21.72 -21.60
N ASP A 400 -15.04 20.46 -21.75
CA ASP A 400 -16.44 20.03 -21.85
C ASP A 400 -16.74 19.17 -20.61
N TYR A 401 -17.60 19.66 -19.73
CA TYR A 401 -17.93 18.99 -18.47
C TYR A 401 -18.92 17.86 -18.72
N ALA A 402 -18.71 16.71 -18.07
CA ALA A 402 -19.64 15.60 -18.16
C ALA A 402 -20.95 15.93 -17.44
N ALA A 403 -22.08 15.89 -18.17
CA ALA A 403 -23.38 16.22 -17.62
C ALA A 403 -24.03 15.03 -16.87
N ALA A 404 -24.73 15.34 -15.77
CA ALA A 404 -25.46 14.35 -14.97
C ALA A 404 -26.68 13.73 -15.68
N THR A 405 -27.27 14.46 -16.63
CA THR A 405 -28.52 14.10 -17.29
C THR A 405 -28.55 14.64 -18.70
N GLY A 406 -29.13 13.90 -19.64
CA GLY A 406 -29.24 14.33 -21.04
C GLY A 406 -28.05 13.84 -21.88
N SER A 407 -27.51 14.70 -22.73
CA SER A 407 -26.27 14.38 -23.46
C SER A 407 -25.10 14.49 -22.51
N VAL A 408 -24.21 13.47 -22.45
CA VAL A 408 -23.04 13.48 -21.56
C VAL A 408 -22.10 14.64 -21.89
N PHE A 409 -21.85 14.85 -23.18
CA PHE A 409 -21.01 15.91 -23.72
C PHE A 409 -21.71 16.68 -24.85
N GLY A 410 -21.13 17.81 -25.25
CA GLY A 410 -21.63 18.66 -26.34
C GLY A 410 -21.61 20.16 -26.03
N ALA A 411 -20.83 20.59 -25.05
CA ALA A 411 -20.66 21.98 -24.66
C ALA A 411 -19.19 22.44 -24.75
N ASN A 412 -18.97 23.73 -24.54
CA ASN A 412 -17.66 24.34 -24.32
C ASN A 412 -17.78 25.13 -23.02
N ASP A 413 -17.75 24.43 -21.89
CA ASP A 413 -18.05 25.01 -20.59
C ASP A 413 -16.96 25.96 -20.10
N TRP A 414 -15.72 25.74 -20.51
CA TRP A 414 -14.60 26.62 -20.22
C TRP A 414 -13.58 26.64 -21.36
N GLU A 415 -13.01 27.81 -21.64
CA GLU A 415 -11.89 27.94 -22.58
C GLU A 415 -10.93 29.07 -22.18
N SER A 416 -9.64 28.91 -22.49
CA SER A 416 -8.64 29.96 -22.29
C SER A 416 -7.34 29.71 -23.06
N THR A 417 -6.75 30.78 -23.60
CA THR A 417 -5.37 30.76 -24.12
C THR A 417 -4.37 31.02 -23.00
N ILE A 418 -3.85 29.96 -22.39
CA ILE A 418 -2.87 30.10 -21.29
C ILE A 418 -1.40 30.02 -21.74
N ASN A 419 -1.12 29.86 -23.04
CA ASN A 419 0.23 29.84 -23.65
C ASN A 419 1.23 28.94 -22.91
N TRP A 420 0.78 27.78 -22.44
CA TRP A 420 1.53 26.91 -21.52
C TRP A 420 1.56 25.46 -22.01
N CYS A 421 2.71 24.80 -21.82
CA CYS A 421 3.00 23.45 -22.27
C CYS A 421 3.00 23.21 -23.78
N THR A 422 3.50 24.18 -24.56
CA THR A 422 3.45 24.17 -26.03
C THR A 422 4.78 23.83 -26.72
N HIS A 423 5.87 23.74 -25.97
CA HIS A 423 7.20 23.51 -26.56
C HIS A 423 7.39 22.05 -27.04
N PRO A 424 8.26 21.76 -28.03
CA PRO A 424 8.34 20.43 -28.67
C PRO A 424 8.72 19.26 -27.74
N SER A 425 9.34 19.55 -26.59
CA SER A 425 9.70 18.55 -25.58
C SER A 425 8.68 18.43 -24.45
N ALA A 426 7.58 19.18 -24.52
CA ALA A 426 6.51 19.19 -23.54
C ALA A 426 5.67 17.92 -23.60
N THR A 427 5.11 17.53 -22.47
CA THR A 427 4.06 16.52 -22.36
C THR A 427 3.13 16.95 -21.26
N LEU A 428 1.85 17.11 -21.60
CA LEU A 428 0.81 17.42 -20.64
C LEU A 428 0.38 16.14 -19.95
N ILE A 429 0.31 16.19 -18.62
CA ILE A 429 -0.18 15.14 -17.74
C ILE A 429 -1.31 15.78 -16.92
N VAL A 430 -2.43 15.07 -16.77
CA VAL A 430 -3.56 15.54 -15.97
C VAL A 430 -3.73 14.60 -14.80
N SER A 431 -3.81 15.13 -13.58
CA SER A 431 -3.97 14.31 -12.39
C SER A 431 -4.33 15.18 -11.20
N GLU A 432 -4.82 14.55 -10.13
CA GLU A 432 -5.02 15.21 -8.84
C GLU A 432 -3.65 15.34 -8.16
N PHE A 433 -3.09 16.55 -8.00
CA PHE A 433 -1.80 16.72 -7.32
C PHE A 433 -1.93 17.32 -5.91
N ASN A 434 -3.04 17.96 -5.57
CA ASN A 434 -3.15 18.83 -4.39
C ASN A 434 -4.14 18.42 -3.29
N GLY A 435 -4.97 17.40 -3.51
CA GLY A 435 -5.99 16.89 -2.59
C GLY A 435 -7.33 17.64 -2.60
N ASP A 436 -7.61 18.53 -3.56
CA ASP A 436 -8.85 19.29 -3.70
C ASP A 436 -9.94 18.62 -4.56
N ALA A 437 -9.68 17.40 -5.04
CA ALA A 437 -10.55 16.60 -5.90
C ALA A 437 -10.76 17.15 -7.31
N ARG A 438 -9.98 18.13 -7.74
CA ARG A 438 -9.91 18.58 -9.14
C ARG A 438 -8.65 18.04 -9.80
N SER A 439 -8.79 17.77 -11.08
CA SER A 439 -7.69 17.38 -11.94
C SER A 439 -6.86 18.62 -12.29
N ASP A 440 -5.62 18.61 -11.85
CA ASP A 440 -4.60 19.61 -12.12
C ASP A 440 -3.84 19.28 -13.41
N LEU A 441 -3.04 20.22 -13.89
CA LEU A 441 -2.20 20.05 -15.07
C LEU A 441 -0.72 20.03 -14.69
N LEU A 442 0.05 19.12 -15.28
CA LEU A 442 1.50 19.08 -15.19
C LEU A 442 2.12 19.06 -16.58
N CYS A 443 3.08 19.96 -16.82
CA CYS A 443 3.89 19.97 -18.02
C CYS A 443 5.28 19.39 -17.73
N HIS A 444 5.56 18.22 -18.30
CA HIS A 444 6.87 17.60 -18.25
C HIS A 444 7.70 17.97 -19.46
N THR A 445 8.94 18.40 -19.24
CA THR A 445 9.89 18.73 -20.31
C THR A 445 10.91 17.61 -20.45
N ARG A 446 10.73 16.75 -21.47
CA ARG A 446 11.55 15.54 -21.64
C ARG A 446 13.05 15.81 -21.84
N SER A 447 13.41 16.97 -22.39
CA SER A 447 14.79 17.31 -22.73
C SER A 447 15.66 17.57 -21.49
N ASN A 448 15.10 18.12 -20.42
CA ASN A 448 15.81 18.44 -19.17
C ASN A 448 15.18 17.81 -17.92
N GLY A 449 14.04 17.13 -18.06
CA GLY A 449 13.30 16.51 -16.97
C GLY A 449 12.58 17.52 -16.07
N GLY A 450 12.37 18.74 -16.55
CA GLY A 450 11.66 19.78 -15.83
C GLY A 450 10.19 19.44 -15.65
N ILE A 451 9.65 19.79 -14.49
CA ILE A 451 8.22 19.67 -14.16
C ILE A 451 7.69 21.07 -13.89
N ASP A 452 6.51 21.37 -14.42
CA ASP A 452 5.74 22.58 -14.17
C ASP A 452 4.29 22.19 -13.87
N VAL A 453 3.65 22.75 -12.84
CA VAL A 453 2.28 22.38 -12.41
C VAL A 453 1.36 23.60 -12.40
N LYS A 454 0.14 23.44 -12.92
CA LYS A 454 -0.98 24.38 -12.82
C LYS A 454 -2.13 23.71 -12.09
N LEU A 455 -2.47 24.23 -10.92
CA LEU A 455 -3.57 23.72 -10.11
C LEU A 455 -4.93 24.22 -10.62
N ALA A 456 -5.92 23.32 -10.65
CA ALA A 456 -7.30 23.66 -10.97
C ALA A 456 -7.97 24.42 -9.81
N ARG A 457 -8.88 25.36 -10.08
CA ARG A 457 -9.65 26.08 -9.04
C ARG A 457 -11.11 26.32 -9.43
N ALA A 458 -11.96 26.49 -8.42
CA ALA A 458 -13.35 26.89 -8.62
C ALA A 458 -13.44 28.30 -9.23
N GLY A 459 -14.24 28.47 -10.29
CA GLY A 459 -14.54 29.74 -10.96
C GLY A 459 -13.49 30.20 -11.97
N ASP A 460 -12.20 30.07 -11.66
CA ASP A 460 -11.09 30.32 -12.57
C ASP A 460 -10.21 29.08 -12.65
N VAL A 461 -10.56 28.19 -13.59
CA VAL A 461 -10.00 26.83 -13.64
C VAL A 461 -8.46 26.88 -13.65
N PHE A 462 -7.80 27.77 -14.40
CA PHE A 462 -6.33 27.82 -14.50
C PHE A 462 -5.69 29.22 -14.50
N GLY A 463 -6.37 30.27 -14.06
CA GLY A 463 -5.98 31.67 -14.33
C GLY A 463 -5.01 32.37 -13.37
N ASP A 464 -4.56 31.80 -12.23
CA ASP A 464 -3.39 32.36 -11.52
C ASP A 464 -2.54 31.35 -10.72
N THR A 465 -1.23 31.42 -10.96
CA THR A 465 -0.23 30.35 -10.82
C THR A 465 0.26 30.14 -9.38
N ARG A 466 -0.31 29.15 -8.67
CA ARG A 466 0.55 28.37 -7.77
C ARG A 466 1.39 27.45 -8.65
N TYR A 467 2.57 27.95 -8.95
CA TYR A 467 3.54 27.37 -9.85
C TYR A 467 4.62 26.67 -9.04
N TRP A 468 4.96 25.47 -9.48
CA TRP A 468 6.20 24.84 -9.07
C TRP A 468 6.96 24.41 -10.29
N GLN A 469 8.15 25.00 -10.45
CA GLN A 469 9.15 24.50 -11.36
C GLN A 469 10.28 23.87 -10.58
N ASP A 470 10.70 22.72 -11.05
CA ASP A 470 12.06 22.28 -10.81
C ASP A 470 12.65 21.72 -12.11
N THR A 471 13.52 22.52 -12.75
CA THR A 471 14.25 22.14 -13.96
C THR A 471 15.57 21.44 -13.67
N SER A 472 15.92 21.25 -12.39
CA SER A 472 17.18 20.65 -11.93
C SER A 472 17.08 19.16 -11.62
N LEU A 473 15.86 18.62 -11.49
CA LEU A 473 15.61 17.22 -11.10
C LEU A 473 16.17 16.19 -12.08
N ASN A 474 16.36 16.56 -13.35
CA ASN A 474 16.63 15.59 -14.42
C ASN A 474 15.64 14.41 -14.37
N PHE A 475 14.40 14.66 -13.94
CA PHE A 475 13.43 13.61 -13.72
C PHE A 475 12.92 13.10 -15.05
N CYS A 476 13.16 11.81 -15.31
CA CYS A 476 12.83 11.22 -16.60
C CYS A 476 13.46 11.96 -17.80
N SER A 477 14.61 12.62 -17.61
CA SER A 477 15.31 13.32 -18.69
C SER A 477 16.12 12.34 -19.55
N GLY A 478 16.23 12.68 -20.84
CA GLY A 478 16.89 11.85 -21.85
C GLY A 478 18.40 12.02 -21.98
N THR A 479 19.17 12.38 -20.94
CA THR A 479 20.64 12.55 -21.07
C THR A 479 21.41 11.31 -20.56
N GLY A 480 22.34 10.79 -21.37
CA GLY A 480 23.16 9.59 -21.08
C GLY A 480 22.80 8.36 -21.93
N PRO A 481 23.44 7.18 -21.73
CA PRO A 481 23.22 5.95 -22.52
C PRO A 481 21.79 5.35 -22.42
N ARG A 482 20.88 6.02 -21.70
CA ARG A 482 19.45 5.69 -21.54
C ARG A 482 18.52 6.73 -22.18
N ALA A 483 19.06 7.59 -23.05
CA ALA A 483 18.36 8.68 -23.73
C ALA A 483 17.12 8.18 -24.51
N GLY A 484 15.97 8.86 -24.31
CA GLY A 484 14.77 8.70 -25.14
C GLY A 484 13.77 7.61 -24.71
N ALA A 485 13.99 6.91 -23.60
CA ALA A 485 13.15 5.78 -23.18
C ALA A 485 12.35 6.00 -21.87
N GLY A 486 12.47 7.18 -21.25
CA GLY A 486 11.77 7.55 -20.02
C GLY A 486 10.32 7.95 -20.28
N ARG A 487 9.36 7.39 -19.54
CA ARG A 487 7.95 7.83 -19.51
C ARG A 487 7.56 8.24 -18.10
N VAL A 488 6.83 9.35 -17.97
CA VAL A 488 6.30 9.83 -16.70
C VAL A 488 4.83 9.43 -16.58
N PHE A 489 4.45 8.98 -15.40
CA PHE A 489 3.10 8.62 -15.00
C PHE A 489 2.75 9.35 -13.70
N ALA A 490 1.48 9.71 -13.55
CA ALA A 490 0.94 10.29 -12.33
C ALA A 490 -0.13 9.35 -11.77
N TYR A 491 -0.01 8.96 -10.50
CA TYR A 491 -0.99 8.10 -9.84
C TYR A 491 -0.87 8.19 -8.31
N ASP A 492 -1.99 8.15 -7.58
CA ASP A 492 -1.98 8.04 -6.12
C ASP A 492 -1.62 6.61 -5.70
N ILE A 493 -0.34 6.39 -5.42
CA ILE A 493 0.17 5.09 -4.96
C ILE A 493 0.19 5.02 -3.43
N THR A 494 -0.05 6.14 -2.74
CA THR A 494 0.01 6.22 -1.28
C THR A 494 -1.37 6.15 -0.60
N GLY A 495 -2.46 6.28 -1.37
CA GLY A 495 -3.84 6.31 -0.89
C GLY A 495 -4.13 7.56 -0.06
N ASP A 496 -3.52 8.69 -0.43
CA ASP A 496 -3.70 9.98 0.23
C ASP A 496 -4.47 11.01 -0.61
N ASN A 497 -5.06 10.56 -1.71
CA ASN A 497 -5.80 11.29 -2.73
C ASN A 497 -4.96 12.29 -3.52
N ARG A 498 -3.64 12.11 -3.56
CA ARG A 498 -2.73 12.92 -4.38
C ARG A 498 -1.84 12.03 -5.20
N SER A 499 -1.57 12.48 -6.41
CA SER A 499 -0.81 11.68 -7.36
C SER A 499 0.69 11.86 -7.18
N GLU A 500 1.39 10.73 -7.08
CA GLU A 500 2.83 10.64 -7.17
C GLU A 500 3.28 10.59 -8.64
N LEU A 501 4.53 10.99 -8.90
CA LEU A 501 5.12 10.87 -10.23
C LEU A 501 6.06 9.67 -10.29
N PHE A 502 5.85 8.80 -11.27
CA PHE A 502 6.73 7.68 -11.57
C PHE A 502 7.35 7.84 -12.94
N CYS A 503 8.67 7.72 -13.02
CA CYS A 503 9.42 7.63 -14.26
C CYS A 503 9.83 6.19 -14.53
N TYR A 504 9.50 5.67 -15.69
CA TYR A 504 9.90 4.34 -16.15
C TYR A 504 10.91 4.42 -17.32
N PHE A 505 12.03 3.71 -17.23
CA PHE A 505 13.02 3.59 -18.32
C PHE A 505 13.03 2.18 -18.92
N ASN A 506 12.78 2.08 -20.24
CA ASN A 506 12.70 0.80 -20.97
C ASN A 506 14.06 0.11 -21.30
N ALA A 507 15.14 0.40 -20.57
CA ALA A 507 16.44 -0.24 -20.83
C ALA A 507 16.54 -1.59 -20.08
N THR A 508 17.03 -2.63 -20.77
CA THR A 508 17.28 -4.03 -20.36
C THR A 508 17.76 -4.23 -18.92
N GLY A 509 16.85 -4.12 -17.96
CA GLY A 509 17.16 -4.07 -16.52
C GLY A 509 16.19 -3.24 -15.67
N GLY A 510 15.24 -2.51 -16.27
CA GLY A 510 14.02 -2.04 -15.62
C GLY A 510 14.25 -1.27 -14.33
N GLY A 511 14.79 -0.06 -14.43
CA GLY A 511 14.87 0.87 -13.31
C GLY A 511 13.86 1.99 -13.50
N GLY A 512 13.03 2.25 -12.48
CA GLY A 512 12.20 3.45 -12.41
C GLY A 512 12.72 4.45 -11.38
N ARG A 513 12.29 5.72 -11.43
CA ARG A 513 12.46 6.71 -10.36
C ARG A 513 11.07 7.16 -9.91
N VAL A 514 10.82 7.20 -8.61
CA VAL A 514 9.57 7.77 -8.05
C VAL A 514 9.89 9.13 -7.44
N ILE A 515 9.01 10.10 -7.66
CA ILE A 515 8.98 11.38 -6.98
C ILE A 515 7.64 11.47 -6.25
N PHE A 516 7.69 11.71 -4.95
CA PHE A 516 6.50 11.73 -4.11
C PHE A 516 5.93 13.13 -3.94
N SER A 517 4.60 13.24 -3.92
CA SER A 517 3.93 14.47 -3.48
C SER A 517 4.27 14.70 -2.00
N THR A 518 4.64 15.94 -1.62
CA THR A 518 4.65 16.30 -0.19
C THR A 518 3.24 16.67 0.22
N GLY A 519 2.96 16.54 1.52
CA GLY A 519 1.83 17.25 2.12
C GLY A 519 1.76 18.67 1.53
N ASP A 520 0.58 19.05 1.04
CA ASP A 520 0.21 20.39 0.52
C ASP A 520 0.26 20.55 -1.02
N GLY A 521 0.50 19.47 -1.77
CA GLY A 521 0.22 19.40 -3.20
C GLY A 521 1.29 19.93 -4.14
N VAL A 522 2.33 20.54 -3.57
CA VAL A 522 3.53 21.07 -4.20
C VAL A 522 4.36 21.57 -3.00
N PRO A 523 5.67 21.29 -2.89
CA PRO A 523 6.55 20.66 -3.87
C PRO A 523 6.56 19.13 -3.81
N PHE A 524 6.98 18.48 -4.88
CA PHE A 524 7.41 17.09 -4.74
C PHE A 524 8.75 17.02 -3.97
N GLU A 525 9.00 15.99 -3.15
CA GLU A 525 10.28 15.88 -2.42
C GLU A 525 11.46 15.83 -3.42
N PRO A 526 12.61 16.48 -3.14
CA PRO A 526 13.79 16.38 -3.99
C PRO A 526 14.17 14.91 -4.13
N ALA A 527 14.23 14.42 -5.37
CA ALA A 527 14.30 13.02 -5.73
C ALA A 527 15.29 12.23 -4.86
N LEU A 528 14.81 11.58 -3.80
CA LEU A 528 15.46 10.40 -3.27
C LEU A 528 15.31 9.36 -4.38
N GLY A 529 16.32 9.26 -5.24
CA GLY A 529 16.29 8.41 -6.42
C GLY A 529 16.23 6.94 -6.01
N TRP A 530 15.03 6.42 -5.78
CA TRP A 530 14.79 5.01 -5.58
C TRP A 530 14.77 4.33 -6.94
N VAL A 531 15.68 3.38 -7.14
CA VAL A 531 15.68 2.50 -8.31
C VAL A 531 14.91 1.24 -7.93
N ILE A 532 13.68 1.11 -8.41
CA ILE A 532 12.96 -0.16 -8.34
C ILE A 532 13.54 -1.06 -9.43
N SER A 533 14.26 -2.12 -9.06
CA SER A 533 14.70 -3.17 -9.98
C SER A 533 13.68 -4.32 -9.98
N GLY A 534 13.34 -4.84 -11.16
CA GLY A 534 12.43 -5.99 -11.29
C GLY A 534 11.41 -5.90 -12.43
N TRP A 535 11.22 -4.72 -13.02
CA TRP A 535 10.34 -4.55 -14.18
C TRP A 535 11.06 -4.96 -15.46
N THR A 536 11.11 -6.27 -15.74
CA THR A 536 11.94 -6.83 -16.82
C THR A 536 11.51 -6.35 -18.21
N SER A 537 12.48 -6.33 -19.13
CA SER A 537 12.34 -5.86 -20.50
C SER A 537 11.67 -6.92 -21.37
N GLY A 538 10.37 -6.79 -21.57
CA GLY A 538 9.63 -7.58 -22.55
C GLY A 538 8.21 -7.11 -22.84
N TYR A 539 7.77 -6.01 -22.20
CA TYR A 539 6.36 -5.76 -21.96
C TYR A 539 5.78 -4.64 -22.84
N THR A 540 4.51 -4.78 -23.19
CA THR A 540 3.73 -3.77 -23.92
C THR A 540 3.73 -2.46 -23.15
N ARG A 541 3.57 -1.37 -23.90
CA ARG A 541 3.49 -0.03 -23.35
C ARG A 541 2.21 0.04 -22.52
N PRO A 542 2.26 0.23 -21.19
CA PRO A 542 1.06 0.62 -20.49
C PRO A 542 0.66 2.00 -21.03
N ASN A 543 -0.58 2.13 -21.49
CA ASN A 543 -1.09 3.38 -22.03
C ASN A 543 -1.85 4.09 -20.90
N PHE A 544 -1.12 4.85 -20.08
CA PHE A 544 -1.72 5.73 -19.07
C PHE A 544 -2.29 7.02 -19.70
N THR A 545 -2.68 6.99 -20.98
CA THR A 545 -3.29 8.14 -21.69
C THR A 545 -4.75 8.37 -21.29
N GLY A 546 -5.38 7.39 -20.64
CA GLY A 546 -6.47 7.67 -19.72
C GLY A 546 -5.83 8.06 -18.40
N ASN A 547 -5.82 9.35 -18.07
CA ASN A 547 -5.67 9.69 -16.66
C ASN A 547 -6.87 9.02 -16.00
N VAL A 548 -6.61 8.03 -15.15
CA VAL A 548 -7.62 7.58 -14.21
C VAL A 548 -7.92 8.84 -13.41
N ALA A 549 -9.02 9.52 -13.73
CA ALA A 549 -9.56 10.55 -12.87
C ALA A 549 -9.54 9.94 -11.47
N ALA A 550 -8.91 10.63 -10.54
CA ALA A 550 -8.71 10.16 -9.18
C ALA A 550 -10.08 9.82 -8.57
N GLN A 551 -10.57 8.60 -8.78
CA GLN A 551 -11.68 8.06 -8.02
C GLN A 551 -11.06 7.72 -6.68
N PRO A 552 -11.43 8.46 -5.61
CA PRO A 552 -10.82 8.28 -4.31
C PRO A 552 -11.01 6.84 -3.88
N TRP A 553 -9.93 6.23 -3.39
CA TRP A 553 -10.02 4.95 -2.70
C TRP A 553 -11.11 5.08 -1.61
N PRO A 554 -12.17 4.26 -1.60
CA PRO A 554 -13.09 4.27 -0.49
C PRO A 554 -12.35 3.75 0.74
N ARG A 555 -11.83 4.67 1.57
CA ARG A 555 -11.75 4.36 2.99
C ARG A 555 -13.17 4.27 3.49
N ASP A 556 -13.46 3.17 4.19
CA ASP A 556 -14.56 3.04 5.11
C ASP A 556 -14.82 4.38 5.82
N ARG A 557 -15.80 5.15 5.33
CA ARG A 557 -16.59 6.02 6.19
C ARG A 557 -17.60 5.10 6.86
N GLN A 558 -17.12 4.26 7.77
CA GLN A 558 -17.96 3.88 8.90
C GLN A 558 -18.02 5.09 9.82
N GLY A 559 -19.05 5.90 9.58
CA GLY A 559 -19.71 6.76 10.53
C GLY A 559 -21.20 6.52 10.39
#